data_AF-A0A9E4W3L1-F1
#
_entry.id   AF-A0A9E4W3L1-F1
#
_cell.length_a   1.000
_cell.length_b   1.000
_cell.length_c   1.000
_cell.angle_alpha   90.00
_cell.angle_beta   90.00
_cell.angle_gamma   90.00
#
_symmetry.space_group_name_H-M   'P 1'
#
loop_
_entity.id
_entity.type
_entity.pdbx_description
1 polymer ?
#
loop_
_entity_poly.entity_id
_entity_poly.type
_entity_poly.pdbx_seq_one_letter_code
_entity_poly.pdbx_strand_id
1 'polypeptide(L)' 'DEALLLSDRVYLLSARPGRVTLVLDVALPRPRQYDMVTTPEFSALKARLMEPLRSQVQSIQSAGRSAGQSD' A
#
# COMPACT_ATOMS: atom_id res chain seq x y z
N ASP A 1 -8.02 -1.28 1.86
CA ASP A 1 -9.30 -1.45 1.15
C ASP A 1 -9.95 -0.11 0.87
N GLU A 2 -10.19 0.74 1.87
CA GLU A 2 -10.74 2.10 1.69
C GLU A 2 -10.09 2.93 0.58
N ALA A 3 -8.75 2.95 0.48
CA ALA A 3 -8.05 3.70 -0.56
C ALA A 3 -8.52 3.36 -1.99
N LEU A 4 -8.79 2.07 -2.26
CA LEU A 4 -9.28 1.59 -3.56
C LEU A 4 -10.79 1.82 -3.74
N LEU A 5 -11.58 1.69 -2.68
CA LEU A 5 -13.02 1.95 -2.73
C LEU A 5 -13.33 3.43 -2.99
N LEU A 6 -12.54 4.33 -2.39
CA LEU A 6 -12.84 5.76 -2.39
C LEU A 6 -12.13 6.54 -3.50
N SER A 7 -10.92 6.15 -3.89
CA SER A 7 -10.04 7.00 -4.73
C SER A 7 -9.94 6.48 -6.15
N ASP A 8 -9.83 7.37 -7.14
CA ASP A 8 -9.53 6.98 -8.52
C ASP A 8 -8.02 6.77 -8.74
N ARG A 9 -7.19 7.29 -7.83
CA ARG A 9 -5.74 7.14 -7.80
C ARG A 9 -5.23 7.00 -6.38
N VAL A 10 -4.28 6.10 -6.16
CA VAL A 10 -3.62 5.85 -4.86
C VAL A 10 -2.12 6.08 -5.01
N TYR A 11 -1.56 6.87 -4.10
CA TYR A 11 -0.12 7.12 -4.01
C TYR A 11 0.45 6.35 -2.83
N LEU A 12 1.48 5.53 -3.06
CA LEU A 12 2.26 4.92 -2.00
C LEU A 12 3.47 5.80 -1.71
N LEU A 13 3.67 6.11 -0.43
CA LEU A 13 4.81 6.89 0.04
C LEU A 13 5.87 5.98 0.66
N SER A 14 7.14 6.36 0.55
CA SER A 14 8.24 5.75 1.28
C SER A 14 8.19 6.09 2.76
N ALA A 15 8.92 5.31 3.56
CA ALA A 15 9.37 5.73 4.88
C ALA A 15 10.11 7.08 4.82
N ARG A 16 10.30 7.74 5.98
CA ARG A 16 10.94 9.05 6.06
C ARG A 16 12.33 9.05 5.38
N PRO A 17 12.64 10.06 4.55
CA PRO A 17 11.76 11.15 4.11
C PRO A 17 10.71 10.67 3.07
N GLY A 18 9.44 11.06 3.23
CA GLY A 18 8.33 10.54 2.42
C GLY A 18 8.41 10.95 0.94
N ARG A 19 8.64 9.98 0.06
CA ARG A 19 8.66 10.13 -1.40
C ARG A 19 7.60 9.23 -2.03
N VAL A 20 7.02 9.63 -3.15
CA VAL A 20 6.13 8.75 -3.90
C VAL A 20 6.95 7.59 -4.49
N THR A 21 6.56 6.36 -4.15
CA THR A 21 7.21 5.13 -4.62
C THR A 21 6.35 4.36 -5.63
N LEU A 22 5.03 4.57 -5.59
CA LEU A 22 4.09 3.99 -6.54
C LEU A 22 2.90 4.92 -6.71
N VAL A 23 2.43 5.03 -7.96
CA VAL A 23 1.14 5.64 -8.29
C VAL A 23 0.29 4.57 -8.95
N LEU A 24 -0.89 4.32 -8.40
CA LEU A 24 -1.82 3.31 -8.89
C LEU A 24 -3.13 3.99 -9.32
N ASP A 25 -3.47 3.88 -10.61
CA ASP A 25 -4.80 4.19 -11.09
C ASP A 25 -5.77 3.05 -10.74
N VAL A 26 -6.92 3.39 -10.17
CA VAL A 26 -7.94 2.45 -9.72
C VAL A 26 -8.98 2.27 -10.81
N ALA A 27 -8.71 1.35 -11.74
CA ALA A 27 -9.58 1.02 -12.87
C ALA A 27 -10.83 0.19 -12.49
N LEU A 28 -11.37 0.38 -11.28
CA LEU A 28 -12.63 -0.25 -10.86
C LEU A 28 -13.81 0.68 -11.20
N PRO A 29 -14.88 0.17 -11.83
CA PRO A 29 -16.04 0.97 -12.20
C PRO A 29 -16.76 1.52 -10.97
N ARG A 30 -17.44 2.66 -11.13
CA ARG A 30 -18.32 3.25 -10.11
C ARG A 30 -19.77 2.79 -10.34
N PRO A 31 -20.59 2.64 -9.29
CA PRO A 31 -20.24 2.78 -7.86
C PRO A 31 -19.42 1.60 -7.34
N ARG A 32 -18.41 1.86 -6.49
CA ARG A 32 -17.62 0.81 -5.85
C ARG A 32 -18.27 0.42 -4.53
N GLN A 33 -18.58 -0.87 -4.40
CA GLN A 33 -19.28 -1.45 -3.26
C GLN A 33 -18.34 -2.40 -2.50
N TYR A 34 -18.66 -2.70 -1.25
CA TYR A 34 -17.77 -3.48 -0.38
C TYR A 34 -17.67 -4.96 -0.79
N ASP A 35 -18.68 -5.48 -1.48
CA ASP A 35 -18.66 -6.81 -2.11
C ASP A 35 -17.51 -6.97 -3.12
N MET A 36 -17.04 -5.87 -3.71
CA MET A 36 -15.90 -5.88 -4.64
C MET A 36 -14.59 -6.29 -3.95
N VAL A 37 -14.45 -6.16 -2.63
CA VAL A 37 -13.19 -6.46 -1.90
C VAL A 37 -12.74 -7.91 -2.09
N THR A 38 -13.69 -8.83 -2.35
CA THR A 38 -13.41 -10.25 -2.59
C THR A 38 -13.20 -10.59 -4.07
N THR A 39 -13.37 -9.62 -4.98
CA THR A 39 -13.17 -9.84 -6.42
C THR A 39 -11.69 -10.00 -6.77
N PRO A 40 -11.37 -10.75 -7.85
CA PRO A 40 -10.00 -10.87 -8.34
C PRO A 40 -9.37 -9.52 -8.72
N GLU A 41 -10.13 -8.61 -9.32
CA GLU A 41 -9.67 -7.30 -9.78
C GLU A 41 -9.26 -6.42 -8.60
N PHE A 42 -10.10 -6.37 -7.57
CA PHE A 42 -9.78 -5.63 -6.34
C PHE A 42 -8.57 -6.25 -5.63
N SER A 43 -8.54 -7.58 -5.52
CA SER A 43 -7.44 -8.32 -4.88
C SER A 43 -6.11 -8.06 -5.59
N ALA A 44 -6.10 -7.98 -6.92
CA ALA A 44 -4.92 -7.66 -7.71
C ALA A 44 -4.42 -6.23 -7.45
N LEU A 45 -5.31 -5.24 -7.42
CA LEU A 45 -4.96 -3.86 -7.08
C LEU A 45 -4.43 -3.75 -5.64
N LYS A 46 -5.06 -4.45 -4.70
CA LYS A 46 -4.61 -4.54 -3.30
C LYS A 46 -3.22 -5.15 -3.20
N ALA A 47 -2.96 -6.26 -3.89
CA ALA A 47 -1.65 -6.91 -3.90
C ALA A 47 -0.56 -5.96 -4.42
N ARG A 48 -0.83 -5.19 -5.49
CA ARG A 48 0.12 -4.20 -6.04
C ARG A 48 0.51 -3.10 -5.04
N LEU A 49 -0.37 -2.75 -4.10
CA LEU A 49 -0.07 -1.80 -3.03
C LEU A 49 0.58 -2.46 -1.83
N MET A 50 0.09 -3.63 -1.43
CA MET A 50 0.49 -4.29 -0.18
C MET A 50 1.88 -4.91 -0.24
N GLU A 51 2.30 -5.42 -1.40
CA GLU A 51 3.63 -6.01 -1.54
C GLU A 51 4.77 -5.00 -1.27
N PRO A 52 4.84 -3.85 -1.97
CA PRO A 52 5.86 -2.84 -1.68
C PRO A 52 5.68 -2.21 -0.29
N LEU A 53 4.44 -2.03 0.19
CA LEU A 53 4.21 -1.52 1.54
C LEU A 53 4.78 -2.45 2.61
N ARG A 54 4.55 -3.76 2.48
CA ARG A 54 5.07 -4.77 3.42
C ARG A 54 6.59 -4.77 3.46
N SER A 55 7.23 -4.74 2.28
CA SER A 55 8.68 -4.65 2.17
C SER A 55 9.24 -3.43 2.91
N GLN A 56 8.62 -2.25 2.71
CA GLN A 56 9.02 -1.04 3.42
C GLN A 56 8.83 -1.13 4.93
N VAL A 57 7.72 -1.71 5.39
CA VAL A 57 7.48 -1.87 6.83
C VAL A 57 8.53 -2.80 7.45
N GLN A 58 8.90 -3.88 6.77
CA GLN A 58 9.94 -4.79 7.24
C GLN A 58 11.32 -4.10 7.29
N SER A 59 11.67 -3.30 6.28
CA SER A 59 12.95 -2.57 6.26
C SER A 59 13.03 -1.51 7.36
N ILE A 60 11.93 -0.83 7.68
CA ILE A 60 11.88 0.13 8.79
C ILE A 60 12.08 -0.60 10.14
N GLN A 61 11.43 -1.75 10.32
CA GLN A 61 11.53 -2.52 11.55
C GLN A 61 12.93 -3.10 11.77
N SER A 62 13.60 -3.59 10.72
CA SER A 62 14.97 -4.10 10.83
C SER A 62 15.97 -2.99 11.16
N ALA A 63 15.87 -1.83 10.50
CA ALA A 63 16.72 -0.67 10.78
C ALA A 63 16.54 -0.12 12.21
N GLY A 64 15.30 -0.12 12.72
CA GLY A 64 15.00 0.29 14.10
C GLY A 64 15.59 -0.67 15.14
N ARG A 65 15.63 -1.98 14.87
CA ARG A 65 16.21 -2.98 15.78
C ARG A 65 17.74 -2.91 15.84
N SER A 66 18.41 -2.64 14.72
CA SER A 66 19.87 -2.48 14.69
C SER A 66 20.36 -1.23 15.42
N ALA A 67 19.55 -0.16 15.45
CA ALA A 67 19.90 1.08 16.14
C ALA A 67 19.76 1.02 17.67
N GLY A 68 19.04 0.02 18.21
CA GLY A 68 18.77 -0.11 19.64
C GLY A 68 19.64 -1.13 20.39
N GLN A 69 20.65 -1.74 19.74
CA GLN A 69 21.49 -2.81 20.33
C GLN A 69 22.96 -2.39 20.51
N SER A 70 23.22 -1.09 20.54
CA SER A 70 24.54 -0.51 20.83
C SER A 70 24.46 0.38 22.07
N ASP A 71 24.28 -0.27 23.22
CA ASP A 71 24.49 0.32 24.56
C ASP A 71 25.03 -0.78 25.49
#